data_AF-A0A2V6FY86-F1
#
_entry.id   AF-A0A2V6FY86-F1
#
_cell.length_a   1.000
_cell.length_b   1.000
_cell.length_c   1.000
_cell.angle_alpha   90.00
_cell.angle_beta   90.00
_cell.angle_gamma   90.00
#
_symmetry.space_group_name_H-M   'P 1'
#
loop_
_entity.id
_entity.type
_entity.pdbx_description
1 polymer ?
#
loop_
_entity_poly.entity_id
_entity_poly.type
_entity_poly.pdbx_seq_one_letter_code
_entity_poly.pdbx_strand_id
1 'polypeptide(L)'
;MNTATGSNNVAVGRAAGLNLAGDNNIMIGQYGGQNVTTGSNNIEIGNQCAPHDANIIRLGDPATQRKTFIAGISRTAVAGGVAVM
;
A
#
# COMPACT_ATOMS: atom_id res chain seq x y z
N MET A 1 2.47 -17.15 -10.34
CA MET A 1 1.47 -16.30 -9.67
C MET A 1 0.65 -17.21 -8.77
N ASN A 2 0.69 -17.01 -7.46
CA ASN A 2 -0.15 -17.73 -6.50
C ASN A 2 -0.93 -16.65 -5.75
N THR A 3 -2.16 -16.38 -6.18
CA THR A 3 -3.05 -15.46 -5.48
C THR A 3 -3.68 -16.23 -4.33
N ALA A 4 -3.42 -15.75 -3.12
CA ALA A 4 -3.99 -16.23 -1.89
C ALA A 4 -5.52 -16.09 -1.87
N THR A 5 -6.16 -16.71 -0.89
CA THR A 5 -7.60 -17.07 -0.84
C THR A 5 -8.59 -15.91 -1.00
N GLY A 6 -8.12 -14.66 -0.99
CA GLY A 6 -8.95 -13.47 -1.16
C GLY A 6 -9.32 -13.18 -2.61
N SER A 7 -10.46 -12.54 -2.80
CA SER A 7 -11.06 -12.18 -4.08
C SER A 7 -10.84 -10.70 -4.45
N ASN A 8 -10.92 -10.40 -5.75
CA ASN A 8 -10.88 -9.04 -6.30
C ASN A 8 -9.59 -8.25 -6.00
N ASN A 9 -8.46 -8.95 -5.94
CA ASN A 9 -7.15 -8.31 -5.72
C ASN A 9 -6.43 -8.05 -7.05
N VAL A 10 -5.76 -6.91 -7.15
CA VAL A 10 -4.79 -6.61 -8.23
C VAL A 10 -3.39 -6.74 -7.65
N ALA A 11 -2.57 -7.65 -8.19
CA ALA A 11 -1.19 -7.84 -7.76
C ALA A 11 -0.23 -7.79 -8.95
N VAL A 12 0.56 -6.73 -9.06
CA VAL A 12 1.46 -6.48 -10.20
C VAL A 12 2.87 -6.17 -9.71
N GLY A 13 3.82 -7.06 -9.98
CA GLY A 13 5.24 -6.88 -9.62
C GLY A 13 5.83 -8.08 -8.88
N ARG A 14 7.15 -8.06 -8.66
CA ARG A 14 7.83 -9.15 -7.96
C ARG A 14 7.37 -9.22 -6.50
N ALA A 15 6.81 -10.37 -6.12
CA ALA A 15 6.32 -10.66 -4.76
C ALA A 15 5.24 -9.68 -4.25
N ALA A 16 4.54 -9.00 -5.15
CA ALA A 16 3.40 -8.18 -4.77
C ALA A 16 2.25 -9.08 -4.29
N GLY A 17 1.67 -8.78 -3.12
CA GLY A 17 0.55 -9.54 -2.54
C GLY A 17 0.83 -11.04 -2.33
N LEU A 18 2.09 -11.45 -2.12
CA LEU A 18 2.52 -12.86 -2.14
C LEU A 18 1.74 -13.77 -1.17
N ASN A 19 1.26 -13.23 -0.04
CA ASN A 19 0.56 -13.99 1.01
C ASN A 19 -0.85 -13.44 1.33
N LEU A 20 -1.45 -12.70 0.40
CA LEU A 20 -2.65 -11.91 0.66
C LEU A 20 -3.96 -12.70 0.65
N ALA A 21 -4.47 -13.03 1.82
CA ALA A 21 -5.75 -13.70 2.04
C ALA A 21 -6.96 -12.74 2.14
N GLY A 22 -6.76 -11.44 2.26
CA GLY A 22 -7.83 -10.43 2.27
C GLY A 22 -8.32 -10.02 0.88
N ASP A 23 -9.42 -9.28 0.83
CA ASP A 23 -10.16 -8.94 -0.39
C ASP A 23 -9.98 -7.48 -0.83
N ASN A 24 -10.22 -7.22 -2.12
CA ASN A 24 -10.33 -5.87 -2.70
C ASN A 24 -9.08 -4.98 -2.51
N ASN A 25 -7.88 -5.56 -2.62
CA ASN A 25 -6.62 -4.82 -2.48
C ASN A 25 -5.95 -4.54 -3.83
N ILE A 26 -5.19 -3.45 -3.89
CA ILE A 26 -4.35 -3.08 -5.03
C ILE A 26 -2.89 -3.08 -4.59
N MET A 27 -2.13 -4.07 -5.03
CA MET A 27 -0.72 -4.29 -4.69
C MET A 27 0.15 -4.14 -5.94
N ILE A 28 0.91 -3.06 -6.04
CA ILE A 28 1.68 -2.72 -7.25
C ILE A 28 3.15 -2.46 -6.91
N GLY A 29 4.06 -2.91 -7.77
CA GLY A 29 5.50 -2.70 -7.65
C GLY A 29 6.24 -3.84 -6.95
N GLN A 30 7.57 -3.74 -6.93
CA GLN A 30 8.42 -4.71 -6.22
C GLN A 30 8.05 -4.68 -4.73
N TYR A 31 7.57 -5.81 -4.22
CA TYR A 31 7.14 -5.99 -2.83
C TYR A 31 5.92 -5.16 -2.37
N GLY A 32 5.11 -4.59 -3.28
CA GLY A 32 3.85 -3.94 -2.88
C GLY A 32 2.92 -4.93 -2.18
N GLY A 33 2.42 -4.68 -0.97
CA GLY A 33 1.53 -5.66 -0.33
C GLY A 33 2.21 -6.88 0.25
N GLN A 34 3.55 -6.97 0.25
CA GLN A 34 4.22 -8.23 0.55
C GLN A 34 3.91 -8.75 1.95
N ASN A 35 3.82 -7.86 2.94
CA ASN A 35 3.64 -8.26 4.33
C ASN A 35 2.16 -8.41 4.70
N VAL A 36 1.22 -7.84 3.94
CA VAL A 36 -0.21 -7.94 4.28
C VAL A 36 -0.68 -9.38 4.09
N THR A 37 -1.24 -9.91 5.18
CA THR A 37 -1.74 -11.29 5.21
C THR A 37 -3.26 -11.35 5.13
N THR A 38 -4.00 -10.72 6.04
CA THR A 38 -5.47 -10.80 6.09
C THR A 38 -6.20 -9.49 5.81
N GLY A 39 -5.45 -8.41 5.61
CA GLY A 39 -5.99 -7.09 5.36
C GLY A 39 -6.77 -6.95 4.05
N SER A 40 -7.88 -6.23 4.09
CA SER A 40 -8.73 -5.93 2.94
C SER A 40 -8.76 -4.42 2.64
N ASN A 41 -9.16 -4.06 1.42
CA ASN A 41 -9.37 -2.69 0.97
C ASN A 41 -8.13 -1.78 1.04
N ASN A 42 -6.93 -2.33 0.85
CA ASN A 42 -5.69 -1.56 0.85
C ASN A 42 -5.24 -1.17 -0.57
N ILE A 43 -4.51 -0.06 -0.67
CA ILE A 43 -3.78 0.32 -1.88
C ILE A 43 -2.31 0.48 -1.52
N GLU A 44 -1.46 -0.39 -2.04
CA GLU A 44 -0.04 -0.44 -1.70
C GLU A 44 0.82 -0.45 -2.95
N ILE A 45 1.54 0.64 -3.14
CA ILE A 45 2.32 0.88 -4.34
C ILE A 45 3.79 1.06 -3.95
N GLY A 46 4.61 0.05 -4.25
CA GLY A 46 6.03 0.02 -3.91
C GLY A 46 6.30 0.07 -2.41
N ASN A 47 5.35 -0.40 -1.59
CA ASN A 47 5.45 -0.42 -0.14
C ASN A 47 5.21 -1.84 0.38
N GLN A 48 6.13 -2.34 1.21
CA GLN A 48 6.01 -3.68 1.81
C GLN A 48 4.91 -3.79 2.86
N CYS A 49 4.56 -2.64 3.44
CA CYS A 49 3.49 -2.44 4.40
C CYS A 49 3.66 -3.19 5.72
N ALA A 50 2.76 -2.93 6.67
CA ALA A 50 2.69 -3.69 7.91
C ALA A 50 1.74 -4.89 7.75
N PRO A 51 1.93 -5.99 8.50
CA PRO A 51 1.21 -7.23 8.25
C PRO A 51 -0.32 -7.19 8.39
N HIS A 52 -0.84 -6.19 9.11
CA HIS A 52 -2.26 -6.06 9.47
C HIS A 52 -2.89 -4.78 8.92
N ASP A 53 -2.27 -4.13 7.93
CA ASP A 53 -2.91 -2.98 7.30
C ASP A 53 -4.26 -3.39 6.72
N ALA A 54 -5.29 -2.58 6.98
CA ALA A 54 -6.63 -2.76 6.47
C ALA A 54 -7.27 -1.38 6.28
N ASN A 55 -7.83 -1.12 5.10
CA ASN A 55 -8.35 0.19 4.70
C ASN A 55 -7.27 1.31 4.70
N ILE A 56 -6.03 0.98 4.31
CA ILE A 56 -4.90 1.92 4.26
C ILE A 56 -4.40 2.13 2.83
N ILE A 57 -3.92 3.34 2.55
CA ILE A 57 -3.17 3.67 1.33
C ILE A 57 -1.71 3.93 1.69
N ARG A 58 -0.77 3.21 1.05
CA ARG A 58 0.67 3.44 1.15
C ARG A 58 1.32 3.59 -0.21
N LEU A 59 2.18 4.59 -0.35
CA LEU A 59 2.91 4.88 -1.59
C LEU A 59 4.40 5.08 -1.30
N GLY A 60 5.23 4.19 -1.84
CA GLY A 60 6.70 4.20 -1.71
C GLY A 60 7.21 3.57 -0.42
N ASP A 61 8.50 3.25 -0.39
CA ASP A 61 9.24 2.66 0.73
C ASP A 61 9.88 3.76 1.62
N PRO A 62 9.55 3.79 2.92
CA PRO A 62 10.14 4.75 3.86
C PRO A 62 11.64 4.54 4.15
N ALA A 63 12.31 3.55 3.58
CA ALA A 63 13.76 3.45 3.59
C ALA A 63 14.42 4.24 2.43
N THR A 64 13.71 4.47 1.32
CA THR A 64 14.32 5.03 0.09
C THR A 64 13.70 6.35 -0.37
N GLN A 65 12.37 6.47 -0.45
CA GLN A 65 11.72 7.70 -0.89
C GLN A 65 11.67 8.72 0.25
N ARG A 66 12.29 9.90 0.08
CA ARG A 66 12.29 10.99 1.07
C ARG A 66 11.39 12.17 0.72
N LYS A 67 10.82 12.18 -0.49
CA LYS A 67 9.98 13.27 -1.00
C LYS A 67 8.82 12.68 -1.78
N THR A 68 7.66 13.32 -1.63
CA THR A 68 6.44 13.03 -2.38
C THR A 68 5.90 14.37 -2.85
N PHE A 69 5.71 14.55 -4.15
CA PHE A 69 5.18 15.78 -4.74
C PHE A 69 3.80 15.51 -5.32
N ILE A 70 2.75 16.11 -4.77
CA ILE A 70 1.37 15.92 -5.23
C ILE A 70 0.73 17.29 -5.41
N ALA A 71 0.48 17.68 -6.66
CA ALA A 71 -0.20 18.93 -6.96
C ALA A 71 -1.66 18.90 -6.51
N GLY A 72 -2.19 20.04 -6.07
CA GLY A 72 -3.62 20.20 -5.77
C GLY A 72 -4.07 19.68 -4.40
N ILE A 73 -3.16 19.25 -3.52
CA ILE A 73 -3.50 19.02 -2.11
C ILE A 73 -3.62 20.38 -1.41
N SER A 74 -4.84 20.89 -1.30
CA SER A 74 -5.11 22.19 -0.67
C SER A 74 -5.78 22.05 0.70
N ARG A 75 -5.26 22.75 1.72
CA ARG A 75 -5.92 23.04 3.02
C ARG A 75 -6.22 21.86 3.96
N THR A 76 -5.44 20.78 3.92
CA THR A 76 -5.54 19.68 4.90
C THR A 76 -4.33 19.72 5.83
N ALA A 77 -4.50 20.32 7.02
CA ALA A 77 -3.57 20.11 8.12
C ALA A 77 -3.89 18.76 8.78
N VAL A 78 -2.92 17.84 8.83
CA VAL A 78 -3.01 16.67 9.71
C VAL A 78 -2.80 17.16 11.13
N ALA A 79 -3.71 16.83 12.05
CA ALA A 79 -3.52 17.07 13.48
C ALA A 79 -2.24 16.34 13.93
N GLY A 80 -1.14 17.09 14.07
CA GLY A 80 0.19 16.53 14.35
C GLY A 80 1.36 17.15 13.59
N GLY A 81 1.12 18.04 12.61
CA GLY A 81 2.15 18.98 12.15
C GLY A 81 3.08 18.54 11.00
N VAL A 82 2.70 17.56 10.17
CA VAL A 82 3.37 17.37 8.88
C VAL A 82 2.53 18.04 7.79
N ALA A 83 3.02 19.15 7.27
CA ALA A 83 2.43 19.80 6.11
C ALA A 83 2.60 18.87 4.89
N VAL A 84 1.50 18.59 4.20
CA VAL A 84 1.55 18.02 2.85
C VAL A 84 1.78 19.20 1.91
N MET A 85 3.04 19.41 1.53
CA MET A 85 3.48 20.49 0.61
C MET A 85 3.68 19.96 -0.81
#